data_AF-A0A6N8UAG3-F1
#
_entry.id   AF-A0A6N8UAG3-F1
#
_cell.length_a   1.000
_cell.length_b   1.000
_cell.length_c   1.000
_cell.angle_alpha   90.00
_cell.angle_beta   90.00
_cell.angle_gamma   90.00
#
_symmetry.space_group_name_H-M   'P 1'
#
loop_
_entity.id
_entity.type
_entity.pdbx_description
1 polymer ?
#
loop_
_entity_poly.entity_id
_entity_poly.type
_entity_poly.pdbx_seq_one_letter_code
_entity_poly.pdbx_strand_id
1 'polypeptide(L)'
;MTDKQPHSEKSLALQKVSADLLHIKLDENQDDQKQFNAMVKHVDYLIQYDFNKLLNILYRVDVSEEKLKQALSENEKSKASVVISLLLIEREIQKRAFRAKYSQKK
;
A
#
# COMPACT_ATOMS: atom_id res chain seq x y z
N MET A 1 -20.96 -19.26 8.78
CA MET A 1 -21.57 -18.03 8.23
C MET A 1 -20.56 -16.92 8.43
N THR A 2 -19.63 -16.79 7.50
CA THR A 2 -18.62 -15.74 7.51
C THR A 2 -19.30 -14.46 7.05
N ASP A 3 -19.78 -13.71 8.03
CA ASP A 3 -20.22 -12.35 7.84
C ASP A 3 -19.05 -11.58 7.22
N LYS A 4 -19.16 -11.26 5.93
CA LYS A 4 -18.21 -10.39 5.24
C LYS A 4 -18.38 -9.03 5.88
N GLN A 5 -17.60 -8.77 6.94
CA GLN A 5 -17.47 -7.42 7.48
C GLN A 5 -17.24 -6.47 6.30
N PRO A 6 -17.92 -5.31 6.27
CA PRO A 6 -17.64 -4.32 5.24
C PRO A 6 -16.14 -4.06 5.25
N HIS A 7 -15.48 -4.34 4.12
CA HIS A 7 -14.04 -4.16 4.01
C HIS A 7 -13.73 -2.73 4.46
N SER A 8 -12.93 -2.60 5.53
CA SER A 8 -12.44 -1.30 5.94
C SER A 8 -11.77 -0.64 4.74
N GLU A 9 -11.77 0.69 4.67
CA GLU A 9 -11.14 1.42 3.57
C GLU A 9 -9.66 0.99 3.37
N LYS A 10 -9.00 0.63 4.49
CA LYS A 10 -7.66 0.04 4.52
C LYS A 10 -7.58 -1.35 3.88
N SER A 11 -8.51 -2.27 4.18
CA SER A 11 -8.57 -3.62 3.57
C SER A 11 -8.70 -3.52 2.06
N LEU A 12 -9.59 -2.65 1.58
CA LEU A 12 -9.81 -2.47 0.15
C LEU A 12 -8.62 -1.79 -0.55
N ALA A 13 -7.94 -0.85 0.13
CA ALA A 13 -6.71 -0.26 -0.37
C ALA A 13 -5.56 -1.28 -0.41
N LEU A 14 -5.39 -2.10 0.63
CA LEU A 14 -4.40 -3.19 0.70
C LEU A 14 -4.55 -4.15 -0.48
N GLN A 15 -5.76 -4.63 -0.75
CA GLN A 15 -6.04 -5.52 -1.87
C GLN A 15 -5.72 -4.85 -3.20
N LYS A 16 -6.11 -3.57 -3.35
CA LYS A 16 -5.92 -2.83 -4.62
C LYS A 16 -4.45 -2.54 -4.91
N VAL A 17 -3.68 -2.10 -3.91
CA VAL A 17 -2.23 -1.89 -4.00
C VAL A 17 -1.53 -3.20 -4.37
N SER A 18 -1.88 -4.29 -3.67
CA SER A 18 -1.25 -5.60 -3.89
C SER A 18 -1.47 -6.10 -5.32
N ALA A 19 -2.68 -5.97 -5.86
CA ALA A 19 -3.01 -6.40 -7.21
C ALA A 19 -2.45 -5.47 -8.31
N ASP A 20 -2.68 -4.16 -8.18
CA ASP A 20 -2.45 -3.20 -9.27
C ASP A 20 -1.00 -2.69 -9.32
N LEU A 21 -0.34 -2.55 -8.16
CA LEU A 21 0.99 -1.93 -8.07
C LEU A 21 2.09 -2.96 -7.86
N LEU A 22 1.85 -3.91 -6.95
CA LEU A 22 2.84 -4.92 -6.57
C LEU A 22 2.73 -6.20 -7.40
N HIS A 23 1.60 -6.40 -8.07
CA HIS A 23 1.29 -7.60 -8.85
C HIS A 23 1.48 -8.90 -8.06
N ILE A 24 1.09 -8.87 -6.78
CA ILE A 24 1.08 -10.03 -5.88
C ILE A 24 -0.36 -10.49 -5.64
N LYS A 25 -0.55 -11.80 -5.57
CA LYS A 25 -1.82 -12.41 -5.19
C LYS A 25 -1.85 -12.60 -3.68
N LEU A 26 -2.80 -11.96 -3.01
CA LEU A 26 -3.09 -12.19 -1.60
C LEU A 26 -4.07 -13.36 -1.46
N ASP A 27 -3.96 -14.12 -0.37
CA ASP A 27 -4.94 -15.14 -0.02
C ASP A 27 -6.16 -14.47 0.62
N GLU A 28 -7.28 -14.49 -0.10
CA GLU A 28 -8.55 -13.90 0.32
C GLU A 28 -9.15 -14.58 1.55
N ASN A 29 -8.68 -15.78 1.92
CA ASN A 29 -9.11 -16.48 3.12
C ASN A 29 -8.37 -16.01 4.39
N GLN A 30 -7.30 -15.21 4.24
CA GLN A 30 -6.57 -14.65 5.38
C GLN A 30 -7.16 -13.31 5.82
N ASP A 31 -7.00 -13.02 7.10
CA ASP A 31 -7.28 -11.70 7.66
C ASP A 31 -6.36 -10.59 7.08
N ASP A 32 -6.80 -9.35 7.24
CA ASP A 32 -6.08 -8.16 6.77
C ASP A 32 -4.65 -8.08 7.31
N GLN A 33 -4.39 -8.55 8.53
CA GLN A 33 -3.07 -8.48 9.15
C GLN A 33 -2.08 -9.41 8.44
N LYS A 34 -2.49 -10.64 8.12
CA LYS A 34 -1.67 -11.59 7.38
C LYS A 34 -1.47 -11.14 5.93
N GLN A 35 -2.50 -10.60 5.30
CA GLN A 35 -2.39 -10.01 3.97
C GLN A 35 -1.41 -8.83 3.95
N PHE A 36 -1.51 -7.94 4.94
CA PHE A 36 -0.58 -6.83 5.10
C PHE A 36 0.85 -7.32 5.32
N ASN A 37 1.05 -8.34 6.17
CA ASN A 37 2.37 -8.94 6.38
C ASN A 37 2.95 -9.55 5.10
N ALA A 38 2.12 -10.15 4.24
CA ALA A 38 2.55 -10.65 2.94
C ALA A 38 2.98 -9.51 2.01
N MET A 39 2.22 -8.42 1.98
CA MET A 39 2.58 -7.20 1.25
C MET A 39 3.91 -6.61 1.74
N VAL A 40 4.08 -6.47 3.06
CA VAL A 40 5.32 -5.98 3.68
C VAL A 40 6.51 -6.83 3.29
N LYS A 41 6.39 -8.17 3.31
CA LYS A 41 7.46 -9.07 2.87
C LYS A 41 7.83 -8.86 1.40
N HIS A 42 6.86 -8.59 0.54
CA HIS A 42 7.14 -8.30 -0.87
C HIS A 42 7.84 -6.95 -1.05
N VAL A 43 7.41 -5.91 -0.33
CA VAL A 43 8.10 -4.62 -0.34
C VAL A 43 9.53 -4.77 0.19
N ASP A 44 9.73 -5.56 1.24
CA ASP A 44 11.06 -5.87 1.80
C ASP A 44 11.97 -6.56 0.76
N TYR A 45 11.41 -7.48 -0.03
CA TYR A 45 12.10 -8.09 -1.16
C TYR A 45 12.50 -7.04 -2.21
N LEU A 46 11.61 -6.12 -2.58
CA LEU A 46 11.96 -5.06 -3.53
C LEU A 46 13.06 -4.14 -2.98
N ILE A 47 13.04 -3.80 -1.69
CA ILE A 47 14.11 -3.01 -1.07
C ILE A 47 15.47 -3.71 -1.21
N GLN A 48 15.51 -5.03 -0.95
CA GLN A 48 16.77 -5.79 -0.93
C GLN A 48 17.28 -6.19 -2.31
N TYR A 49 16.38 -6.50 -3.24
CA TYR A 49 16.72 -7.18 -4.49
C TYR A 49 16.33 -6.43 -5.76
N ASP A 50 15.40 -5.46 -5.70
CA ASP A 50 14.93 -4.72 -6.88
C ASP A 50 14.46 -3.30 -6.53
N PHE A 51 15.41 -2.50 -6.04
CA PHE A 51 15.13 -1.14 -5.57
C PHE A 51 14.64 -0.22 -6.69
N ASN A 52 15.12 -0.43 -7.92
CA ASN A 52 14.66 0.34 -9.09
C ASN A 52 13.17 0.11 -9.37
N LYS A 53 12.69 -1.13 -9.28
CA LYS A 53 11.26 -1.42 -9.39
C LYS A 53 10.46 -0.77 -8.27
N LEU A 54 10.98 -0.76 -7.03
CA LEU A 54 10.34 -0.06 -5.92
C LEU A 54 10.18 1.43 -6.20
N LEU A 55 11.25 2.12 -6.63
CA LEU A 55 11.20 3.54 -6.98
C LEU A 55 10.18 3.82 -8.10
N ASN A 56 10.17 2.99 -9.15
CA ASN A 56 9.19 3.11 -10.23
C ASN A 56 7.75 3.00 -9.73
N ILE A 57 7.47 2.10 -8.79
CA ILE A 57 6.14 1.97 -8.18
C ILE A 57 5.78 3.23 -7.38
N LEU A 58 6.71 3.74 -6.56
CA LEU A 58 6.51 4.94 -5.75
C LEU A 58 6.23 6.17 -6.61
N TYR A 59 6.96 6.36 -7.71
CA TYR A 59 6.73 7.50 -8.61
C TYR A 59 5.38 7.43 -9.33
N ARG A 60 4.87 6.22 -9.63
CA ARG A 60 3.54 6.04 -10.23
C ARG A 60 2.38 6.44 -9.31
N VAL A 61 2.64 6.59 -8.01
CA VAL A 61 1.66 7.05 -7.02
C VAL A 61 2.04 8.40 -6.41
N ASP A 62 2.85 9.20 -7.12
CA ASP A 62 3.36 10.54 -6.75
C ASP A 62 4.04 10.61 -5.36
N VAL A 63 4.78 9.55 -5.01
CA VAL A 63 5.72 9.57 -3.88
C VAL A 63 7.09 9.97 -4.43
N SER A 64 7.53 11.19 -4.11
CA SER A 64 8.88 11.67 -4.42
C SER A 64 9.91 11.06 -3.47
N GLU A 65 11.19 11.12 -3.85
CA GLU A 65 12.29 10.71 -2.97
C GLU A 65 12.31 11.49 -1.66
N GLU A 66 12.00 12.80 -1.71
CA GLU A 66 11.88 13.66 -0.52
C GLU A 66 10.79 13.17 0.43
N LYS A 67 9.58 12.88 -0.08
CA LYS A 67 8.48 12.34 0.74
C LYS A 67 8.84 10.98 1.33
N LEU A 68 9.52 10.13 0.56
CA LEU A 68 9.98 8.84 1.05
C LEU A 68 10.99 9.01 2.20
N LYS A 69 12.00 9.87 2.02
CA LYS A 69 13.00 10.16 3.05
C LYS A 69 12.35 10.71 4.31
N GLN A 70 11.43 11.67 4.17
CA GLN A 70 10.68 12.23 5.28
C GLN A 70 9.91 11.16 6.04
N ALA A 71 9.13 10.33 5.33
CA ALA A 71 8.35 9.26 5.95
C ALA A 71 9.24 8.25 6.71
N LEU A 72 10.43 7.93 6.16
CA LEU A 72 11.40 7.05 6.82
C LEU A 72 12.02 7.72 8.06
N SER A 73 12.41 9.00 7.99
CA SER A 73 12.97 9.73 9.13
C SER A 73 11.96 9.94 10.26
N GLU A 74 10.68 10.13 9.94
CA GLU A 74 9.62 10.24 10.94
C GLU A 74 9.33 8.88 11.62
N ASN A 75 9.79 7.78 11.03
CA ASN A 75 9.52 6.42 11.49
C ASN A 75 10.80 5.58 11.69
N GLU A 76 11.88 6.18 12.20
CA GLU A 76 13.20 5.53 12.37
C GLU A 76 13.18 4.21 13.15
N LYS A 77 12.22 4.03 14.06
CA LYS A 77 12.06 2.79 14.85
C LYS A 77 11.37 1.65 14.09
N SER A 78 10.81 1.94 12.92
CA SER A 78 10.05 1.01 12.10
C SER A 78 10.90 0.50 10.94
N LYS A 79 10.60 -0.72 10.47
CA LYS A 79 11.21 -1.24 9.24
C LYS A 79 10.77 -0.40 8.04
N ALA A 80 11.70 -0.05 7.16
CA ALA A 80 11.40 0.71 5.94
C ALA A 80 10.29 0.05 5.09
N SER A 81 10.29 -1.28 4.99
CA SER A 81 9.24 -2.04 4.27
C SER A 81 7.84 -1.84 4.85
N VAL A 82 7.72 -1.70 6.18
CA VAL A 82 6.44 -1.38 6.84
C VAL A 82 6.02 0.05 6.52
N VAL A 83 6.94 1.01 6.64
CA VAL A 83 6.66 2.43 6.36
C VAL A 83 6.19 2.62 4.92
N ILE A 84 6.91 2.05 3.96
CA ILE A 84 6.57 2.12 2.54
C ILE A 84 5.24 1.43 2.24
N SER A 85 4.98 0.28 2.85
CA SER A 85 3.71 -0.43 2.72
C SER A 85 2.52 0.41 3.17
N LEU A 86 2.65 1.10 4.31
CA LEU A 86 1.63 2.01 4.81
C LEU A 86 1.44 3.21 3.88
N LEU A 87 2.55 3.79 3.38
CA LEU A 87 2.51 4.90 2.45
C LEU A 87 1.75 4.54 1.16
N LEU A 88 1.97 3.35 0.60
CA LEU A 88 1.24 2.87 -0.58
C LEU A 88 -0.26 2.74 -0.32
N ILE A 89 -0.64 2.18 0.83
CA ILE A 89 -2.05 2.06 1.24
C ILE A 89 -2.68 3.45 1.39
N GLU A 90 -2.00 4.38 2.06
CA GLU A 90 -2.51 5.73 2.27
C GLU A 90 -2.75 6.46 0.94
N ARG A 91 -1.83 6.35 -0.02
CA ARG A 91 -2.00 6.95 -1.35
C ARG A 91 -3.20 6.35 -2.09
N GLU A 92 -3.44 5.05 -1.96
CA GLU A 92 -4.63 4.41 -2.55
C GLU A 92 -5.94 4.91 -1.93
N ILE A 93 -5.95 5.08 -0.60
CA ILE A 93 -7.07 5.67 0.14
C ILE A 93 -7.34 7.10 -0.36
N GLN A 94 -6.31 7.95 -0.40
CA GLN A 94 -6.42 9.34 -0.88
C GLN A 94 -6.96 9.41 -2.32
N LYS A 95 -6.46 8.53 -3.20
CA LYS A 95 -6.93 8.43 -4.59
C LYS A 95 -8.42 8.08 -4.67
N ARG A 96 -8.87 7.14 -3.84
CA ARG A 96 -10.28 6.72 -3.78
C ARG A 96 -11.17 7.82 -3.24
N ALA A 97 -10.79 8.47 -2.15
CA ALA A 97 -11.50 9.61 -1.59
C ALA A 97 -11.63 10.75 -2.60
N PHE A 98 -10.55 11.06 -3.34
CA PHE A 98 -10.58 12.04 -4.42
C PHE A 98 -11.60 11.64 -5.51
N ARG A 99 -11.53 10.40 -6.03
CA ARG A 99 -12.48 9.92 -7.04
C ARG A 99 -13.93 10.00 -6.56
N ALA A 100 -14.22 9.60 -5.33
CA ALA A 100 -15.57 9.67 -4.76
C ALA A 100 -16.09 11.12 -4.70
N LYS A 101 -15.25 12.06 -4.23
CA LYS A 101 -15.60 13.49 -4.11
C LYS A 101 -15.92 14.15 -5.44
N TYR A 102 -15.23 13.77 -6.52
CA TYR A 102 -15.41 14.38 -7.84
C TYR A 102 -16.31 13.57 -8.78
N SER A 103 -16.63 12.31 -8.46
CA SER A 103 -17.60 11.50 -9.22
C SER A 103 -19.05 11.89 -8.94
N GLN A 104 -19.36 12.52 -7.80
CA GLN A 104 -20.72 12.97 -7.45
C GLN A 104 -21.08 14.34 -8.02
N LYS A 105 -20.16 15.03 -8.70
CA LYS A 105 -20.40 16.35 -9.31
C LYS A 105 -20.71 16.29 -10.82
N LYS A 106 -21.09 15.12 -11.33
CA LYS A 106 -21.47 14.92 -12.73
C LYS A 106 -22.97 14.69 -12.86
#